data_AF-A0A6A6MSG2-F1
#
_entry.id   AF-A0A6A6MSG2-F1
#
_cell.length_a   1.000
_cell.length_b   1.000
_cell.length_c   1.000
_cell.angle_alpha   90.00
_cell.angle_beta   90.00
_cell.angle_gamma   90.00
#
_symmetry.space_group_name_H-M   'P 1'
#
loop_
_entity.id
_entity.type
_entity.pdbx_description
1 polymer ?
#
loop_
_entity_poly.entity_id
_entity_poly.type
_entity_poly.pdbx_seq_one_letter_code
_entity_poly.pdbx_strand_id
1 'polypeptide(L)'
;MPEKSPITLPPPAKEEKKLVEKEVLREDEEAKHRVRLELEIEGLLFSLVINLYIYRGLVNDIVLLRVMDQDQQLINASQMGDVDTLYALIQKDSYVLEHIDKLPFANSPLHFAASAGCTEFAMEIMKLMPSFAWKLNQDGFSPIHLALQNEPKQWCLGCYNLMASLSG
;
A
#
# COMPACT_ATOMS: atom_id res chain seq x y z
N MET A 1 -62.19 81.06 -16.41
CA MET A 1 -60.88 80.42 -16.60
C MET A 1 -60.32 80.04 -15.24
N PRO A 2 -59.59 78.93 -15.07
CA PRO A 2 -59.80 77.58 -15.60
C PRO A 2 -59.88 76.53 -14.45
N GLU A 3 -60.52 75.40 -14.73
CA GLU A 3 -60.64 74.25 -13.82
C GLU A 3 -59.28 73.58 -13.59
N LYS A 4 -58.92 73.33 -12.32
CA LYS A 4 -57.83 72.40 -11.97
C LYS A 4 -58.40 70.97 -11.97
N SER A 5 -58.07 70.22 -13.01
CA SER A 5 -58.30 68.77 -13.07
C SER A 5 -57.53 68.08 -11.92
N PRO A 6 -58.15 67.15 -11.16
CA PRO A 6 -57.46 66.42 -10.10
C PRO A 6 -56.37 65.50 -10.64
N ILE A 7 -55.22 65.53 -9.97
CA ILE A 7 -54.03 64.72 -10.21
C ILE A 7 -54.38 63.24 -9.96
N THR A 8 -54.46 62.46 -11.01
CA THR A 8 -54.41 60.99 -10.93
C THR A 8 -52.98 60.59 -10.65
N LEU A 9 -52.69 60.13 -9.42
CA LEU A 9 -51.41 59.46 -9.15
C LEU A 9 -51.36 58.16 -9.95
N PRO A 10 -50.38 57.96 -10.86
CA PRO A 10 -50.20 56.68 -11.52
C PRO A 10 -49.78 55.62 -10.48
N PRO A 11 -50.22 54.35 -10.62
CA PRO A 11 -50.01 53.32 -9.61
C PRO A 11 -48.50 52.99 -9.43
N PRO A 12 -48.01 52.80 -8.19
CA PRO A 12 -46.60 52.52 -7.91
C PRO A 12 -46.30 51.04 -8.19
N ALA A 13 -46.26 50.65 -9.46
CA ALA A 13 -46.18 49.23 -9.81
C ALA A 13 -45.15 48.89 -10.90
N LYS A 14 -44.66 49.86 -11.67
CA LYS A 14 -43.72 49.58 -12.78
C LYS A 14 -42.25 49.67 -12.35
N GLU A 15 -41.93 50.63 -11.50
CA GLU A 15 -40.53 50.90 -11.09
C GLU A 15 -40.08 49.94 -9.98
N GLU A 16 -40.95 49.64 -9.02
CA GLU A 16 -40.72 48.61 -7.99
C GLU A 16 -40.55 47.22 -8.62
N LYS A 17 -41.37 46.86 -9.63
CA LYS A 17 -41.21 45.60 -10.36
C LYS A 17 -39.85 45.49 -11.05
N LYS A 18 -39.36 46.58 -11.64
CA LYS A 18 -38.05 46.64 -12.29
C LYS A 18 -36.89 46.52 -11.29
N LEU A 19 -37.08 47.04 -10.07
CA LEU A 19 -36.09 46.94 -9.00
C LEU A 19 -36.02 45.51 -8.45
N VAL A 20 -37.17 44.86 -8.24
CA VAL A 20 -37.26 43.46 -7.84
C VAL A 20 -36.66 42.55 -8.91
N GLU A 21 -36.95 42.78 -10.19
CA GLU A 21 -36.40 42.00 -11.30
C GLU A 21 -34.86 42.12 -11.38
N LYS A 22 -34.31 43.31 -11.13
CA LYS A 22 -32.85 43.51 -11.03
C LYS A 22 -32.22 42.79 -9.84
N GLU A 23 -32.91 42.74 -8.70
CA GLU A 23 -32.41 42.01 -7.53
C GLU A 23 -32.42 40.51 -7.77
N VAL A 24 -33.51 39.97 -8.33
CA VAL A 24 -33.60 38.55 -8.73
C VAL A 24 -32.50 38.18 -9.72
N LEU A 25 -32.22 39.03 -10.71
CA LEU A 25 -31.12 38.83 -11.65
C LEU A 25 -29.73 38.87 -10.97
N ARG A 26 -29.54 39.74 -9.98
CA ARG A 26 -28.30 39.78 -9.19
C ARG A 26 -28.11 38.50 -8.38
N GLU A 27 -29.16 38.07 -7.67
CA GLU A 27 -29.13 36.85 -6.87
C GLU A 27 -28.87 35.60 -7.73
N ASP A 28 -29.42 35.55 -8.94
CA ASP A 28 -29.20 34.47 -9.92
C ASP A 28 -27.75 34.44 -10.42
N GLU A 29 -27.16 35.59 -10.77
CA GLU A 29 -25.75 35.67 -11.18
C GLU A 29 -24.78 35.34 -10.03
N GLU A 30 -25.08 35.76 -8.80
CA GLU A 30 -24.31 35.36 -7.64
C GLU A 30 -24.43 33.86 -7.35
N ALA A 31 -25.62 33.28 -7.49
CA ALA A 31 -25.82 31.84 -7.33
C ALA A 31 -25.03 31.05 -8.39
N LYS A 32 -25.06 31.49 -9.65
CA LYS A 32 -24.22 30.91 -10.72
C LYS A 32 -22.73 31.03 -10.40
N HIS A 33 -22.29 32.15 -9.85
CA HIS A 33 -20.89 32.33 -9.46
C HIS A 33 -20.49 31.40 -8.31
N ARG A 34 -21.34 31.24 -7.28
CA ARG A 34 -21.10 30.31 -6.17
C ARG A 34 -21.01 28.87 -6.66
N VAL A 35 -21.95 28.43 -7.49
CA VAL A 35 -21.95 27.08 -8.09
C VAL A 35 -20.68 26.87 -8.94
N ARG A 36 -20.24 27.89 -9.69
CA ARG A 36 -18.98 27.82 -10.46
C ARG A 36 -17.76 27.63 -9.56
N LEU A 37 -17.67 28.35 -8.45
CA LEU A 37 -16.56 28.22 -7.50
C LEU A 37 -16.57 26.85 -6.80
N GLU A 38 -17.75 26.33 -6.45
CA GLU A 38 -17.90 25.00 -5.85
C GLU A 38 -17.37 23.91 -6.80
N LEU A 39 -17.74 23.95 -8.08
CA LEU A 39 -17.24 23.01 -9.09
C LEU A 39 -15.72 23.11 -9.31
N GLU A 40 -15.16 24.31 -9.21
CA GLU A 40 -13.71 24.53 -9.34
C GLU A 40 -12.93 23.98 -8.13
N ILE A 41 -13.48 24.17 -6.93
CA ILE A 41 -12.94 23.59 -5.68
C ILE A 41 -13.05 22.06 -5.70
N GLU A 42 -14.19 21.50 -6.14
CA GLU A 42 -14.37 20.06 -6.30
C GLU A 42 -13.38 19.48 -7.33
N GLY A 43 -13.14 20.19 -8.45
CA GLY A 43 -12.14 19.81 -9.44
C GLY A 43 -10.71 19.81 -8.89
N LEU A 44 -10.35 20.81 -8.09
CA LEU A 44 -9.04 20.88 -7.42
C LEU A 44 -8.89 19.79 -6.35
N LEU A 45 -9.93 19.51 -5.57
CA LEU A 45 -9.98 18.41 -4.61
C LEU A 45 -9.82 17.07 -5.31
N PHE A 46 -10.53 16.84 -6.43
CA PHE A 46 -10.41 15.61 -7.20
C PHE A 46 -8.98 15.43 -7.75
N SER A 47 -8.39 16.50 -8.30
CA SER A 47 -6.99 16.51 -8.74
C SER A 47 -6.02 16.22 -7.60
N LEU A 48 -6.20 16.83 -6.41
CA LEU A 48 -5.37 16.58 -5.23
C LEU A 48 -5.49 15.14 -4.74
N VAL A 49 -6.71 14.59 -4.68
CA VAL A 49 -6.95 13.20 -4.28
C VAL A 49 -6.28 12.25 -5.27
N ILE A 50 -6.47 12.44 -6.58
CA ILE A 50 -5.82 11.64 -7.61
C ILE A 50 -4.29 11.74 -7.50
N ASN A 51 -3.73 12.94 -7.33
CA ASN A 51 -2.30 13.12 -7.11
C ASN A 51 -1.81 12.38 -5.87
N LEU A 52 -2.51 12.46 -4.73
CA LEU A 52 -2.15 11.73 -3.51
C LEU A 52 -2.21 10.21 -3.70
N TYR A 53 -3.20 9.69 -4.45
CA TYR A 53 -3.29 8.29 -4.80
C TYR A 53 -2.15 7.86 -5.73
N ILE A 54 -1.81 8.67 -6.72
CA ILE A 54 -0.70 8.43 -7.65
C ILE A 54 0.65 8.51 -6.93
N TYR A 55 0.89 9.52 -6.10
CA TYR A 55 2.11 9.64 -5.29
C TYR A 55 2.23 8.49 -4.29
N ARG A 56 1.13 8.09 -3.65
CA ARG A 56 1.11 6.91 -2.78
C ARG A 56 1.42 5.63 -3.57
N GLY A 57 0.89 5.49 -4.78
CA GLY A 57 1.19 4.40 -5.70
C GLY A 57 2.66 4.39 -6.13
N LEU A 58 3.18 5.51 -6.63
CA LEU A 58 4.56 5.64 -7.10
C LEU A 58 5.60 5.50 -5.99
N VAL A 59 5.36 6.07 -4.80
CA VAL A 59 6.25 5.90 -3.65
C VAL A 59 6.21 4.47 -3.16
N ASN A 60 5.03 3.83 -3.13
CA ASN A 60 4.94 2.41 -2.86
C ASN A 60 5.66 1.59 -3.93
N ASP A 61 5.55 1.90 -5.22
CA ASP A 61 6.25 1.18 -6.28
C ASP A 61 7.78 1.35 -6.17
N ILE A 62 8.29 2.53 -5.80
CA ILE A 62 9.73 2.74 -5.60
C ILE A 62 10.25 2.00 -4.35
N VAL A 63 9.49 2.01 -3.26
CA VAL A 63 9.82 1.27 -2.04
C VAL A 63 9.69 -0.25 -2.29
N LEU A 64 8.66 -0.67 -3.02
CA LEU A 64 8.41 -2.05 -3.43
C LEU A 64 9.50 -2.54 -4.37
N LEU A 65 9.97 -1.73 -5.33
CA LEU A 65 11.07 -2.08 -6.24
C LEU A 65 12.39 -2.34 -5.49
N ARG A 66 12.68 -1.58 -4.41
CA ARG A 66 13.85 -1.86 -3.57
C ARG A 66 13.69 -3.12 -2.71
N VAL A 67 12.50 -3.33 -2.15
CA VAL A 67 12.19 -4.52 -1.34
C VAL A 67 12.21 -5.78 -2.21
N MET A 68 11.67 -5.74 -3.42
CA MET A 68 11.68 -6.84 -4.39
C MET A 68 13.09 -7.25 -4.83
N ASP A 69 14.03 -6.31 -4.97
CA ASP A 69 15.44 -6.62 -5.28
C ASP A 69 16.13 -7.37 -4.14
N GLN A 70 15.93 -6.93 -2.88
CA GLN A 70 16.50 -7.60 -1.71
C GLN A 70 15.86 -8.96 -1.46
N ASP A 71 14.54 -9.06 -1.61
CA ASP A 71 13.82 -10.33 -1.50
C ASP A 71 14.30 -11.32 -2.56
N GLN A 72 14.49 -10.88 -3.80
CA GLN A 72 15.01 -11.74 -4.87
C GLN A 72 16.45 -12.17 -4.61
N GLN A 73 17.32 -11.28 -4.14
CA GLN A 73 18.69 -11.63 -3.75
C GLN A 73 18.70 -12.63 -2.60
N LEU A 74 17.83 -12.46 -1.61
CA LEU A 74 17.70 -13.37 -0.48
C LEU A 74 17.19 -14.74 -0.92
N ILE A 75 16.23 -14.80 -1.85
CA ILE A 75 15.74 -16.04 -2.45
C ILE A 75 16.88 -16.75 -3.17
N ASN A 76 17.63 -16.04 -4.02
CA ASN A 76 18.76 -16.61 -4.75
C ASN A 76 19.84 -17.14 -3.78
N ALA A 77 20.20 -16.35 -2.76
CA ALA A 77 21.14 -16.76 -1.73
C ALA A 77 20.66 -18.02 -0.99
N SER A 78 19.36 -18.10 -0.69
CA SER A 78 18.76 -19.26 -0.03
C SER A 78 18.86 -20.53 -0.88
N GLN A 79 18.65 -20.42 -2.20
CA GLN A 79 18.73 -21.54 -3.12
C GLN A 79 20.18 -21.98 -3.41
N MET A 80 21.13 -21.06 -3.33
CA MET A 80 22.56 -21.33 -3.53
C MET A 80 23.28 -21.72 -2.23
N GLY A 81 22.65 -21.49 -1.07
CA GLY A 81 23.28 -21.65 0.24
C GLY A 81 24.32 -20.58 0.56
N ASP A 82 24.19 -19.39 -0.03
CA ASP A 82 25.15 -18.29 0.11
C ASP A 82 24.93 -17.52 1.42
N VAL A 83 25.63 -17.94 2.47
CA VAL A 83 25.58 -17.34 3.81
C VAL A 83 26.22 -15.94 3.84
N ASP A 84 27.22 -15.68 2.99
CA ASP A 84 27.87 -14.37 2.94
C ASP A 84 26.89 -13.31 2.44
N THR A 85 26.13 -13.62 1.40
CA THR A 85 25.07 -12.75 0.87
C THR A 85 23.95 -12.54 1.90
N LEU A 86 23.57 -13.57 2.66
CA LEU A 86 22.61 -13.43 3.77
C LEU A 86 23.05 -12.35 4.77
N TYR A 87 24.30 -12.43 5.24
CA TYR A 87 24.81 -11.44 6.19
C TYR A 87 25.00 -10.05 5.58
N ALA A 88 25.39 -9.96 4.31
CA ALA A 88 25.47 -8.68 3.61
C ALA A 88 24.09 -8.00 3.50
N LEU A 89 23.04 -8.77 3.24
CA LEU A 89 21.66 -8.28 3.22
C LEU A 89 21.19 -7.83 4.61
N ILE A 90 21.51 -8.59 5.66
CA ILE A 90 21.19 -8.21 7.05
C ILE A 90 21.93 -6.94 7.48
N GLN A 91 23.19 -6.76 7.07
CA GLN A 91 23.94 -5.53 7.34
C GLN A 91 23.32 -4.31 6.66
N LYS A 92 22.77 -4.50 5.45
CA LYS A 92 22.10 -3.44 4.68
C LYS A 92 20.71 -3.11 5.25
N ASP A 93 19.97 -4.13 5.69
CA ASP A 93 18.67 -4.00 6.34
C ASP A 93 18.53 -5.05 7.46
N SER A 94 18.61 -4.60 8.71
CA SER A 94 18.49 -5.47 9.88
C SER A 94 17.11 -6.11 10.04
N TYR A 95 16.08 -5.57 9.38
CA TYR A 95 14.70 -6.04 9.46
C TYR A 95 14.29 -6.94 8.29
N VAL A 96 15.21 -7.26 7.37
CA VAL A 96 14.94 -8.03 6.15
C VAL A 96 14.20 -9.36 6.43
N LEU A 97 14.57 -10.07 7.49
CA LEU A 97 13.90 -11.33 7.87
C LEU A 97 12.55 -11.08 8.58
N GLU A 98 12.44 -10.03 9.40
CA GLU A 98 11.22 -9.72 10.14
C GLU A 98 10.07 -9.30 9.20
N HIS A 99 10.39 -8.60 8.11
CA HIS A 99 9.42 -8.24 7.09
C HIS A 99 8.73 -9.48 6.49
N ILE A 100 9.51 -10.53 6.22
CA ILE A 100 9.00 -11.80 5.70
C ILE A 100 8.22 -12.57 6.78
N ASP A 101 8.66 -12.50 8.04
CA ASP A 101 7.98 -13.17 9.14
C ASP A 101 6.56 -12.65 9.37
N LYS A 102 6.35 -11.35 9.18
CA LYS A 102 5.03 -10.71 9.29
C LYS A 102 4.04 -11.15 8.21
N LEU A 103 4.49 -11.72 7.09
CA LEU A 103 3.62 -12.18 6.02
C LEU A 103 3.03 -13.57 6.37
N PRO A 104 1.72 -13.73 6.60
CA PRO A 104 1.18 -14.97 7.17
C PRO A 104 1.39 -16.21 6.28
N PHE A 105 1.29 -16.07 4.94
CA PHE A 105 1.41 -17.15 3.97
C PHE A 105 2.41 -16.76 2.87
N ALA A 106 3.69 -16.88 3.16
CA ALA A 106 4.78 -16.55 2.22
C ALA A 106 5.88 -17.60 2.29
N ASN A 107 6.51 -17.87 1.15
CA ASN A 107 7.72 -18.67 1.11
C ASN A 107 8.83 -17.90 1.83
N SER A 108 9.26 -18.41 2.99
CA SER A 108 10.42 -17.87 3.70
C SER A 108 11.72 -18.31 3.04
N PRO A 109 12.84 -17.62 3.29
CA PRO A 109 14.19 -18.09 2.92
C PRO A 109 14.45 -19.55 3.29
N LEU A 110 13.91 -20.00 4.43
CA LEU A 110 14.03 -21.38 4.87
C LEU A 110 13.31 -22.39 3.97
N HIS A 111 12.18 -22.03 3.34
CA HIS A 111 11.50 -22.89 2.36
C HIS A 111 12.38 -23.15 1.15
N PHE A 112 13.01 -22.10 0.62
CA PHE A 112 13.89 -22.18 -0.54
C PHE A 112 15.17 -22.98 -0.23
N ALA A 113 15.81 -22.70 0.90
CA ALA A 113 16.99 -23.44 1.34
C ALA A 113 16.68 -24.92 1.63
N ALA A 114 15.52 -25.21 2.22
CA ALA A 114 15.05 -26.57 2.46
C ALA A 114 14.79 -27.35 1.17
N SER A 115 14.10 -26.73 0.22
CA SER A 115 13.85 -27.32 -1.09
C SER A 115 15.14 -27.59 -1.88
N ALA A 116 16.14 -26.71 -1.76
CA ALA A 116 17.43 -26.82 -2.44
C ALA A 116 18.46 -27.71 -1.70
N GLY A 117 18.16 -28.19 -0.49
CA GLY A 117 19.10 -29.00 0.30
C GLY A 117 20.27 -28.21 0.92
N CYS A 118 20.18 -26.87 0.98
CA CYS A 118 21.21 -25.99 1.51
C CYS A 118 21.21 -25.98 3.05
N THR A 119 21.79 -27.01 3.66
CA THR A 119 21.75 -27.23 5.11
C THR A 119 22.41 -26.15 5.95
N GLU A 120 23.62 -25.72 5.57
CA GLU A 120 24.36 -24.70 6.34
C GLU A 120 23.59 -23.38 6.39
N PHE A 121 23.10 -22.93 5.25
CA PHE A 121 22.24 -21.75 5.15
C PHE A 121 20.96 -21.89 5.99
N ALA A 122 20.30 -23.05 5.90
CA ALA A 122 19.11 -23.32 6.69
C ALA A 122 19.38 -23.28 8.21
N MET A 123 20.53 -23.81 8.66
CA MET A 123 20.95 -23.72 10.06
C MET A 123 21.13 -22.28 10.52
N GLU A 124 21.78 -21.44 9.71
CA GLU A 124 21.94 -20.02 10.06
C GLU A 124 20.61 -19.28 10.11
N ILE A 125 19.72 -19.50 9.14
CA ILE A 125 18.37 -18.92 9.17
C ILE A 125 17.60 -19.35 10.40
N MET A 126 17.67 -20.62 10.81
CA MET A 126 16.98 -21.11 12.02
C MET A 126 17.54 -20.51 13.30
N LYS A 127 18.84 -20.19 13.36
CA LYS A 127 19.44 -19.47 14.50
C LYS A 127 18.98 -18.01 14.54
N LEU A 128 18.91 -17.36 13.38
CA LEU A 128 18.57 -15.94 13.27
C LEU A 128 17.06 -15.67 13.42
N MET A 129 16.23 -16.54 12.83
CA MET A 129 14.76 -16.42 12.80
C MET A 129 14.07 -17.78 13.00
N PRO A 130 13.96 -18.26 14.26
CA PRO A 130 13.37 -19.57 14.56
C PRO A 130 11.91 -19.73 14.12
N SER A 131 11.13 -18.64 14.04
CA SER A 131 9.72 -18.66 13.63
C SER A 131 9.51 -19.27 12.24
N PHE A 132 10.51 -19.17 11.36
CA PHE A 132 10.47 -19.72 10.01
C PHE A 132 10.37 -21.24 9.97
N ALA A 133 10.81 -21.95 11.01
CA ALA A 133 10.71 -23.42 11.08
C ALA A 133 9.26 -23.92 10.99
N TRP A 134 8.30 -23.10 11.44
CA TRP A 134 6.88 -23.46 11.56
C TRP A 134 6.00 -22.75 10.54
N LYS A 135 6.57 -21.83 9.77
CA LYS A 135 5.81 -21.01 8.83
C LYS A 135 5.29 -21.88 7.69
N LEU A 136 4.05 -21.65 7.28
CA LEU A 136 3.46 -22.28 6.11
C LEU A 136 3.57 -21.34 4.90
N ASN A 137 3.89 -21.90 3.75
CA ASN A 137 3.79 -21.18 2.50
C ASN A 137 2.34 -21.15 1.98
N GLN A 138 2.14 -20.57 0.80
CA GLN A 138 0.82 -20.42 0.17
C GLN A 138 0.14 -21.76 -0.16
N ASP A 139 0.94 -22.81 -0.34
CA ASP A 139 0.46 -24.18 -0.61
C ASP A 139 0.18 -24.96 0.68
N GLY A 140 0.42 -24.35 1.86
CA GLY A 140 0.25 -25.00 3.16
C GLY A 140 1.40 -25.91 3.56
N PHE A 141 2.54 -25.85 2.87
CA PHE A 141 3.75 -26.60 3.22
C PHE A 141 4.64 -25.80 4.15
N SER A 142 5.22 -26.46 5.14
CA SER A 142 6.33 -25.92 5.93
C SER A 142 7.68 -26.30 5.31
N PRO A 143 8.80 -25.68 5.72
CA PRO A 143 10.11 -25.98 5.15
C PRO A 143 10.49 -27.46 5.22
N ILE A 144 10.12 -28.17 6.30
CA ILE A 144 10.42 -29.61 6.43
C ILE A 144 9.66 -30.45 5.40
N HIS A 145 8.43 -30.08 5.04
CA HIS A 145 7.69 -30.78 3.99
C HIS A 145 8.44 -30.69 2.66
N LEU A 146 8.97 -29.50 2.33
CA LEU A 146 9.74 -29.27 1.11
C LEU A 146 11.11 -29.98 1.12
N ALA A 147 11.81 -30.00 2.26
CA ALA A 147 13.06 -30.74 2.40
C ALA A 147 12.88 -32.24 2.15
N LEU A 148 11.82 -32.82 2.72
CA LEU A 148 11.51 -34.25 2.58
C LEU A 148 11.07 -34.61 1.16
N GLN A 149 10.41 -33.69 0.46
CA GLN A 149 9.92 -33.91 -0.90
C GLN A 149 11.05 -33.86 -1.95
N ASN A 150 12.00 -32.95 -1.79
CA ASN A 150 13.02 -32.70 -2.82
C ASN A 150 14.31 -33.48 -2.56
N GLU A 151 14.96 -33.30 -1.41
CA GLU A 151 16.28 -33.89 -1.13
C GLU A 151 16.47 -34.34 0.34
N PRO A 152 15.78 -35.41 0.78
CA PRO A 152 15.83 -35.88 2.17
C PRO A 152 17.21 -36.37 2.63
N LYS A 153 18.15 -36.63 1.72
CA LYS A 153 19.51 -37.11 2.05
C LYS A 153 20.46 -36.00 2.49
N GLN A 154 20.27 -34.78 2.01
CA GLN A 154 21.14 -33.64 2.31
C GLN A 154 20.69 -32.92 3.57
N TRP A 155 19.38 -32.87 3.85
CA TRP A 155 18.81 -32.25 5.06
C TRP A 155 19.21 -33.02 6.31
N CYS A 156 20.38 -32.69 6.85
CA CYS A 156 21.08 -33.46 7.85
C CYS A 156 20.30 -33.60 9.17
N LEU A 157 20.64 -34.64 9.94
CA LEU A 157 20.08 -34.91 11.27
C LEU A 157 20.18 -33.68 12.20
N GLY A 158 21.20 -32.84 12.01
CA GLY A 158 21.40 -31.58 12.73
C GLY A 158 20.26 -30.58 12.53
N CYS A 159 19.81 -30.35 11.29
CA CYS A 159 18.67 -29.47 11.00
C CYS A 159 17.37 -30.01 11.60
N TYR A 160 17.14 -31.33 11.48
CA TYR A 160 15.96 -31.98 12.07
C TYR A 160 15.92 -31.82 13.59
N ASN A 161 17.03 -32.11 14.27
CA ASN A 161 17.14 -31.98 15.72
C ASN A 161 17.00 -30.52 16.18
N LEU A 162 17.53 -29.56 15.41
CA LEU A 162 17.37 -28.14 15.72
C LEU A 162 15.90 -27.72 15.63
N MET A 163 15.19 -28.09 14.55
CA MET A 163 13.75 -27.81 14.44
C MET A 163 12.93 -28.48 15.54
N ALA A 164 13.23 -29.73 15.88
CA ALA A 164 12.57 -30.45 16.98
C ALA A 164 12.85 -29.84 18.37
N SER A 165 14.00 -29.19 18.56
CA SER A 165 14.30 -28.48 19.81
C SER A 165 13.56 -27.15 19.95
N LEU A 166 13.15 -26.55 18.84
CA LEU A 166 12.42 -25.28 18.80
C LEU A 166 10.90 -25.45 19.03
N SER A 167 10.41 -26.69 19.20
CA SER A 167 9.01 -26.98 19.56
C SER A 167 8.75 -27.11 21.07
N GLY A 168 9.72 -26.71 21.91
CA GLY A 168 9.65 -26.80 23.37
C GLY A 168 8.94 -25.62 24.03
#